data_AF-A0A355T6M1-F1
#
_entry.id   AF-A0A355T6M1-F1
#
_cell.length_a   1.000
_cell.length_b   1.000
_cell.length_c   1.000
_cell.angle_alpha   90.00
_cell.angle_beta   90.00
_cell.angle_gamma   90.00
#
_symmetry.space_group_name_H-M   'P 1'
#
loop_
_entity.id
_entity.type
_entity.pdbx_description
1 polymer ?
#
loop_
_entity_poly.entity_id
_entity_poly.type
_entity_poly.pdbx_seq_one_letter_code
_entity_poly.pdbx_strand_id
1 'polypeptide(L)' 'MRAILVSLLLVFFTTSARAANVERYIDPTMADANLPFSQAVRVGDMLYLSGQIGNIPGTLDLAPGGMEGQARQTMDN' A
#
# COMPACT_ATOMS: atom_id res chain seq x y z
N MET A 1 30.57 -23.40 -34.59
CA MET A 1 29.12 -23.63 -34.40
C MET A 1 28.73 -23.96 -32.95
N ARG A 2 29.40 -24.87 -32.24
CA ARG A 2 29.06 -25.22 -30.84
C ARG A 2 29.10 -24.04 -29.86
N ALA A 3 30.11 -23.17 -29.94
CA ALA A 3 30.22 -21.99 -29.08
C ALA A 3 29.13 -20.93 -29.33
N ILE A 4 28.74 -20.72 -30.60
CA ILE A 4 27.69 -19.77 -30.98
C ILE A 4 26.32 -20.22 -30.45
N LEU A 5 26.05 -21.53 -30.47
CA LEU A 5 24.82 -22.09 -29.89
C LEU A 5 24.73 -21.88 -28.37
N VAL A 6 25.85 -22.01 -27.65
CA VAL A 6 25.91 -21.80 -26.20
C VAL A 6 25.71 -20.32 -25.86
N SER A 7 26.31 -19.41 -26.63
CA SER A 7 26.11 -17.97 -26.48
C SER A 7 24.66 -17.55 -26.72
N LEU A 8 23.97 -18.12 -27.73
CA LEU A 8 22.55 -17.84 -27.97
C LEU A 8 21.64 -18.35 -26.83
N LEU A 9 21.99 -19.48 -26.20
CA LEU A 9 21.23 -20.05 -25.09
C LEU A 9 21.34 -19.21 -23.80
N LEU A 10 22.51 -18.60 -23.57
CA LEU A 10 22.76 -17.74 -22.40
C LEU A 10 21.99 -16.41 -22.48
N VAL A 11 21.76 -15.87 -23.68
CA VAL A 11 20.98 -14.63 -23.88
C VAL A 11 19.49 -14.84 -23.60
N PHE A 12 18.98 -16.07 -23.77
CA PHE A 12 17.59 -16.43 -23.45
C PHE A 12 17.27 -16.48 -21.95
N PHE A 13 18.28 -16.62 -21.09
CA PHE A 13 18.12 -16.69 -19.64
C PHE A 13 18.29 -15.33 -18.93
N THR A 14 17.92 -14.25 -19.59
CA THR A 14 17.85 -12.92 -18.97
C THR A 14 16.64 -12.85 -18.04
N THR A 15 16.81 -13.30 -16.80
CA THR A 15 15.85 -13.08 -15.72
C THR A 15 15.76 -11.58 -15.47
N SER A 16 14.74 -10.94 -16.05
CA SER A 16 14.46 -9.54 -15.80
C SER A 16 13.91 -9.40 -14.38
N ALA A 17 14.64 -8.75 -13.49
CA ALA A 17 14.10 -8.34 -12.19
C ALA A 17 12.93 -7.38 -12.44
N ARG A 18 11.71 -7.78 -12.05
CA ARG A 18 10.55 -6.89 -12.09
C ARG A 18 10.45 -6.15 -10.76
N ALA A 19 10.33 -4.84 -10.83
CA ALA A 19 9.91 -4.07 -9.67
C ALA A 19 8.54 -4.58 -9.19
N ALA A 20 8.36 -4.66 -7.88
CA ALA A 20 7.07 -5.01 -7.30
C ALA A 20 6.00 -3.99 -7.73
N ASN A 21 4.78 -4.48 -7.97
CA ASN A 21 3.66 -3.61 -8.28
C ASN A 21 3.33 -2.73 -7.06
N VAL A 22 2.98 -1.47 -7.29
CA VAL A 22 2.60 -0.51 -6.25
C VAL A 22 1.12 -0.18 -6.41
N GLU A 23 0.30 -0.64 -5.46
CA GLU A 23 -1.13 -0.36 -5.41
C GLU A 23 -1.42 0.64 -4.29
N ARG A 24 -2.20 1.68 -4.59
CA ARG A 24 -2.62 2.69 -3.61
C ARG A 24 -4.08 2.51 -3.27
N TYR A 25 -4.40 2.55 -1.98
CA TYR A 25 -5.75 2.46 -1.46
C TYR A 25 -6.18 3.83 -0.95
N ILE A 26 -7.29 4.34 -1.49
CA ILE A 26 -7.99 5.54 -1.04
C ILE A 26 -9.40 5.09 -0.67
N ASP A 27 -9.82 5.39 0.55
CA ASP A 27 -11.20 5.16 0.97
C ASP A 27 -12.11 6.12 0.17
N PRO A 28 -13.10 5.61 -0.59
CA PRO A 28 -14.05 6.46 -1.31
C PRO A 28 -14.78 7.47 -0.42
N THR A 29 -15.02 7.14 0.86
CA THR A 29 -15.68 8.03 1.82
C THR A 29 -14.81 9.23 2.21
N MET A 30 -13.50 9.14 1.96
CA MET A 30 -12.51 10.19 2.23
C MET A 30 -11.96 10.82 0.96
N ALA A 31 -12.51 10.50 -0.22
CA ALA A 31 -12.02 11.02 -1.49
C ALA A 31 -12.08 12.55 -1.54
N ASP A 32 -13.11 13.15 -0.94
CA ASP A 32 -13.31 14.60 -0.89
C ASP A 32 -12.33 15.32 0.04
N ALA A 33 -11.66 14.61 0.95
CA ALA A 33 -10.68 15.20 1.86
C ALA A 33 -9.39 15.63 1.15
N ASN A 34 -9.15 15.19 -0.10
CA ASN A 34 -8.03 15.56 -0.96
C ASN A 34 -6.67 15.59 -0.23
N LEU A 35 -6.41 14.55 0.57
CA LEU A 35 -5.22 14.45 1.40
C LEU A 35 -3.98 14.10 0.54
N PRO A 36 -2.79 14.63 0.86
CA PRO A 36 -1.57 14.40 0.09
C PRO A 36 -0.93 13.02 0.36
N PHE A 37 -1.72 12.01 0.73
CA PHE A 37 -1.26 10.65 1.04
C PHE A 37 -2.35 9.61 0.77
N SER A 38 -1.96 8.33 0.73
CA SER A 38 -2.90 7.20 0.61
C SER A 38 -3.18 6.57 1.96
N GLN A 39 -4.39 6.03 2.18
CA GLN A 39 -4.74 5.31 3.41
C GLN A 39 -3.81 4.09 3.61
N ALA A 40 -3.56 3.35 2.53
CA ALA A 40 -2.56 2.30 2.49
C ALA A 40 -1.88 2.20 1.12
N VAL A 41 -0.69 1.62 1.09
CA VAL A 41 0.03 1.27 -0.13
C VAL A 41 0.49 -0.18 -0.03
N ARG A 42 0.16 -1.02 -1.02
CA ARG A 42 0.67 -2.40 -1.14
C ARG A 42 1.83 -2.43 -2.13
N VAL A 43 2.94 -3.06 -1.73
CA VAL A 43 4.11 -3.29 -2.58
C VAL A 43 4.44 -4.78 -2.54
N GLY A 44 4.05 -5.52 -3.59
CA GLY A 44 4.08 -6.99 -3.55
C GLY A 44 3.21 -7.53 -2.42
N ASP A 45 3.82 -8.26 -1.48
CA ASP A 45 3.10 -8.87 -0.34
C ASP A 45 3.07 -8.00 0.92
N MET A 46 3.69 -6.80 0.88
CA MET A 46 3.77 -5.90 2.03
C MET A 46 2.73 -4.79 1.93
N LEU A 47 1.99 -4.56 3.02
CA LEU A 47 1.05 -3.45 3.15
C LEU A 47 1.60 -2.39 4.10
N TYR A 48 1.73 -1.17 3.61
CA TYR A 48 2.14 0.00 4.38
C TYR A 48 0.90 0.82 4.72
N LEU A 49 0.58 0.91 6.00
CA LEU A 49 -0.54 1.71 6.49
C LEU A 49 -0.06 3.11 6.83
N SER A 50 -0.86 4.12 6.47
CA SER A 50 -0.69 5.47 7.00
C SER A 50 -1.00 5.49 8.50
N GLY A 51 -0.51 6.51 9.20
CA GLY A 51 -0.84 6.71 10.60
C GLY A 51 -2.35 6.89 10.78
N GLN A 52 -2.97 6.03 11.60
CA GLN A 52 -4.39 6.08 11.91
C GLN A 52 -4.65 6.86 13.19
N ILE A 53 -5.68 7.71 13.16
CA ILE A 53 -6.24 8.37 14.35
C ILE A 53 -7.66 7.84 14.58
N GLY A 54 -8.20 8.05 15.77
CA GLY A 54 -9.51 7.55 16.16
C GLY A 54 -10.67 8.38 15.58
N ASN A 55 -10.62 8.76 14.30
CA ASN A 55 -11.72 9.46 13.64
C ASN A 55 -12.79 8.46 13.19
N ILE A 56 -14.04 8.92 13.16
CA ILE A 56 -15.18 8.13 12.67
C ILE A 56 -15.05 8.01 11.13
N PRO A 57 -15.16 6.81 10.53
CA PRO A 57 -15.04 6.62 9.09
C PRO A 57 -15.95 7.54 8.28
N GLY A 58 -15.44 8.08 7.17
CA GLY A 58 -16.11 9.08 6.34
C GLY A 58 -16.24 10.49 6.93
N THR A 59 -15.67 10.75 8.12
CA THR A 59 -15.70 12.07 8.77
C THR A 59 -14.33 12.49 9.30
N LEU A 60 -14.20 13.76 9.69
CA LEU A 60 -13.03 14.28 10.41
C LEU A 60 -13.25 14.34 11.94
N ASP A 61 -14.38 13.82 12.44
CA ASP A 61 -14.72 13.86 13.85
C ASP A 61 -14.07 12.71 14.61
N LEU A 62 -13.63 12.97 15.85
CA LEU A 62 -13.02 11.96 16.72
C LEU A 62 -14.07 11.13 17.46
N ALA A 63 -13.81 9.83 17.62
CA ALA A 63 -14.63 8.94 18.41
C ALA A 63 -14.75 9.45 19.87
N PRO A 64 -15.94 9.32 20.49
CA PRO A 64 -16.15 9.73 21.87
C PRO A 64 -15.43 8.80 22.85
N GLY A 65 -15.39 9.16 24.13
CA GLY A 65 -14.76 8.32 25.18
C GLY A 65 -13.28 8.63 25.43
N GLY A 66 -12.78 9.76 24.92
CA GLY A 66 -11.42 10.22 25.17
C GLY A 66 -10.36 9.28 24.58
N MET A 67 -9.24 9.13 25.29
CA MET A 67 -8.11 8.33 24.82
C MET A 67 -8.47 6.86 24.54
N GLU A 68 -9.29 6.23 25.38
CA GLU A 68 -9.66 4.82 25.18
C GLU A 68 -10.52 4.64 23.94
N GLY A 69 -11.52 5.51 23.75
CA GLY A 69 -12.40 5.46 22.58
C GLY A 69 -11.64 5.72 21.28
N GLN A 70 -10.76 6.71 21.26
CA GLN A 70 -9.92 6.99 20.09
C GLN A 70 -8.90 5.88 19.83
N ALA A 71 -8.28 5.31 20.86
CA ALA A 71 -7.33 4.21 20.69
C ALA A 71 -8.01 2.96 20.12
N ARG A 72 -9.24 2.66 20.54
CA ARG A 72 -10.04 1.57 19.95
C ARG A 72 -10.38 1.86 18.49
N GLN A 73 -10.91 3.05 18.21
CA GLN A 73 -11.25 3.44 16.84
C GLN A 73 -10.04 3.44 15.90
N THR A 74 -8.86 3.87 16.36
CA THR A 74 -7.61 3.80 15.59
C THR A 74 -7.28 2.37 15.13
N MET A 75 -7.60 1.36 15.95
CA MET A 75 -7.34 -0.04 15.61
C MET A 75 -8.44 -0.65 14.73
N ASP A 76 -9.65 -0.09 14.77
CA ASP A 76 -10.79 -0.50 13.95
C ASP A 76 -10.75 0.12 12.53
N ASN A 77 -10.05 1.25 12.36
CA ASN A 77 -9.80 1.94 11.08
C ASN A 77 -8.74 1.23 10.23
#